data_AF-A0A9P0E8M2-F1
#
_entry.id   AF-A0A9P0E8M2-F1
#
_cell.length_a   1.000
_cell.length_b   1.000
_cell.length_c   1.000
_cell.angle_alpha   90.00
_cell.angle_beta   90.00
_cell.angle_gamma   90.00
#
_symmetry.space_group_name_H-M   'P 1'
#
loop_
_entity.id
_entity.type
_entity.pdbx_description
1 polymer ?
#
loop_
_entity_poly.entity_id
_entity_poly.type
_entity_poly.pdbx_seq_one_letter_code
_entity_poly.pdbx_strand_id
1 'polypeptide(L)'
;MNGYLPFFKYELQINDKGVRYKAVSMFGKLFSMGPINLAVREPEIWKLYLQRFYDRHARVRKVCVQSSGGIVAQWPQLFDDLMAHIAEIQGDTSSIIRFEPSDFSLVDNNGCGRTSFLDDGVLLSLVEENRRKTVRELAEKLTISKLAITDHLNVSGKVKKTLKLGLLMH
;
A
#
# COMPACT_ATOMS: atom_id res chain seq x y z
N MET A 1 -19.86 -13.51 4.52
CA MET A 1 -19.27 -12.29 3.89
C MET A 1 -20.29 -11.44 3.13
N ASN A 2 -21.54 -11.89 2.93
CA ASN A 2 -22.51 -11.24 2.04
C ASN A 2 -22.92 -9.80 2.42
N GLY A 3 -22.80 -9.40 3.68
CA GLY A 3 -23.16 -8.04 4.12
C GLY A 3 -22.18 -6.94 3.72
N TYR A 4 -20.91 -7.27 3.45
CA TYR A 4 -19.85 -6.30 3.14
C TYR A 4 -19.53 -6.20 1.65
N LEU A 5 -20.09 -7.09 0.84
CA LEU A 5 -19.82 -7.15 -0.59
C LEU A 5 -20.13 -5.83 -1.32
N PRO A 6 -21.28 -5.15 -1.07
CA PRO A 6 -21.55 -3.85 -1.70
C PRO A 6 -20.52 -2.78 -1.34
N PHE A 7 -20.04 -2.79 -0.09
CA PHE A 7 -19.02 -1.85 0.37
C PHE A 7 -17.69 -2.06 -0.35
N PHE A 8 -17.23 -3.30 -0.48
CA PHE A 8 -15.99 -3.58 -1.21
C PHE A 8 -16.05 -3.28 -2.71
N LYS A 9 -17.21 -3.51 -3.34
CA LYS A 9 -17.43 -3.10 -4.74
C LYS A 9 -17.28 -1.59 -4.88
N TYR A 10 -17.88 -0.83 -3.97
CA TYR A 10 -17.78 0.63 -3.95
C TYR A 10 -16.32 1.11 -3.78
N GLU A 11 -15.56 0.53 -2.84
CA GLU A 11 -14.18 0.94 -2.58
C GLU A 11 -13.23 0.71 -3.77
N LEU A 12 -13.46 -0.31 -4.59
CA LEU A 12 -12.67 -0.57 -5.80
C LEU A 12 -12.96 0.45 -6.92
N GLN A 13 -14.14 1.08 -6.90
CA GLN A 13 -14.62 1.93 -8.00
C GLN A 13 -14.59 3.43 -7.67
N ILE A 14 -14.55 3.80 -6.38
CA ILE A 14 -14.61 5.19 -5.94
C ILE A 14 -13.46 6.03 -6.53
N ASN A 15 -13.72 7.30 -6.83
CA ASN A 15 -12.72 8.20 -7.41
C ASN A 15 -11.56 8.57 -6.47
N ASP A 16 -11.66 8.26 -5.18
CA ASP A 16 -10.57 8.46 -4.23
C ASP A 16 -9.43 7.45 -4.44
N LYS A 17 -8.24 7.97 -4.78
CA LYS A 17 -7.04 7.15 -5.00
C LYS A 17 -6.65 6.36 -3.75
N GLY A 18 -6.72 6.96 -2.57
CA GLY A 18 -6.29 6.36 -1.31
C GLY A 18 -7.16 5.16 -0.94
N VAL A 19 -8.49 5.29 -1.13
CA VAL A 19 -9.43 4.19 -0.92
C VAL A 19 -9.17 3.07 -1.92
N ARG A 20 -9.08 3.36 -3.22
CA ARG A 20 -8.77 2.32 -4.22
C ARG A 20 -7.44 1.62 -3.96
N TYR A 21 -6.40 2.37 -3.59
CA TYR A 21 -5.11 1.78 -3.25
C TYR A 21 -5.21 0.79 -2.09
N LYS A 22 -5.89 1.18 -1.00
CA LYS A 22 -6.09 0.31 0.16
C LYS A 22 -6.89 -0.95 -0.20
N ALA A 23 -7.98 -0.78 -0.96
CA ALA A 23 -8.81 -1.88 -1.42
C ALA A 23 -8.01 -2.86 -2.29
N VAL A 24 -7.27 -2.36 -3.28
CA VAL A 24 -6.43 -3.19 -4.18
C VAL A 24 -5.33 -3.91 -3.41
N SER A 25 -4.67 -3.27 -2.46
CA SER A 25 -3.67 -3.93 -1.61
C SER A 25 -4.27 -5.04 -0.75
N MET A 26 -5.46 -4.83 -0.17
CA MET A 26 -6.16 -5.84 0.61
C MET A 26 -6.59 -7.01 -0.27
N PHE A 27 -7.23 -6.74 -1.41
CA PHE A 27 -7.70 -7.78 -2.33
C PHE A 27 -6.55 -8.56 -2.97
N GLY A 28 -5.44 -7.89 -3.32
CA GLY A 28 -4.24 -8.57 -3.80
C GLY A 28 -3.75 -9.64 -2.82
N LYS A 29 -3.74 -9.34 -1.51
CA LYS A 29 -3.41 -10.31 -0.45
C LYS A 29 -4.45 -11.42 -0.31
N LEU A 30 -5.74 -11.07 -0.37
CA LEU A 30 -6.81 -12.07 -0.25
C LEU A 30 -6.81 -13.04 -1.44
N PHE A 31 -6.49 -12.58 -2.65
CA PHE A 31 -6.37 -13.45 -3.80
C PHE A 31 -5.09 -14.30 -3.76
N SER A 32 -3.98 -13.80 -3.21
CA SER A 32 -2.71 -14.54 -3.18
C SER A 32 -2.53 -15.45 -1.95
N MET A 33 -3.17 -15.15 -0.83
CA MET A 33 -2.95 -15.87 0.45
C MET A 33 -4.26 -16.28 1.14
N GLY A 34 -5.41 -16.06 0.50
CA GLY A 34 -6.70 -16.40 1.07
C GLY A 34 -6.87 -17.93 1.22
N PRO A 35 -7.60 -18.39 2.25
CA PRO A 35 -7.87 -19.83 2.46
C PRO A 35 -8.82 -20.43 1.42
N ILE A 36 -9.34 -19.61 0.51
CA ILE A 36 -10.30 -19.96 -0.51
C ILE A 36 -9.96 -19.20 -1.79
N ASN A 37 -10.32 -19.77 -2.93
CA ASN A 37 -10.26 -19.04 -4.19
C ASN A 37 -11.38 -18.00 -4.24
N LEU A 38 -11.09 -16.80 -3.77
CA LEU A 38 -12.05 -15.69 -3.74
C LEU A 38 -12.47 -15.28 -5.16
N ALA A 39 -11.63 -15.48 -6.17
CA ALA A 39 -11.97 -15.11 -7.55
C ALA A 39 -13.09 -16.01 -8.10
N VAL A 40 -13.07 -17.29 -7.76
CA VAL A 40 -14.15 -18.22 -8.10
C VAL A 40 -15.39 -17.98 -7.25
N ARG A 41 -15.23 -17.70 -5.95
CA ARG A 41 -16.37 -17.50 -5.06
C ARG A 41 -17.11 -16.18 -5.31
N GLU A 42 -16.38 -15.11 -5.63
CA GLU A 42 -16.90 -13.76 -5.79
C GLU A 42 -16.41 -13.16 -7.13
N PRO A 43 -16.88 -13.68 -8.28
CA PRO A 43 -16.35 -13.32 -9.60
C PRO A 43 -16.54 -11.83 -9.94
N GLU A 44 -17.55 -11.19 -9.37
CA GLU A 44 -17.79 -9.75 -9.55
C GLU A 44 -16.69 -8.90 -8.87
N ILE A 45 -16.21 -9.31 -7.70
CA ILE A 45 -15.08 -8.61 -7.04
C ILE A 45 -13.80 -8.83 -7.84
N TRP A 46 -13.61 -10.03 -8.38
CA TRP A 46 -12.47 -10.34 -9.23
C TRP A 46 -12.42 -9.46 -10.47
N LYS A 47 -13.53 -9.34 -11.21
CA LYS A 47 -13.63 -8.43 -12.36
C LYS A 47 -13.30 -6.98 -11.98
N LEU A 48 -13.81 -6.49 -10.86
CA LEU A 48 -13.51 -5.14 -10.38
C LEU A 48 -12.05 -4.94 -10.00
N TYR A 49 -11.42 -5.95 -9.41
CA TYR A 49 -10.00 -5.96 -9.12
C TYR A 49 -9.18 -5.91 -10.41
N LEU A 50 -9.51 -6.75 -11.40
CA LEU A 50 -8.82 -6.77 -12.70
C LEU A 50 -8.91 -5.44 -13.44
N GLN A 51 -10.03 -4.71 -13.35
CA GLN A 51 -10.12 -3.36 -13.91
C GLN A 51 -9.10 -2.37 -13.32
N ARG A 52 -8.54 -2.64 -12.13
CA ARG A 52 -7.53 -1.76 -11.50
C ARG A 52 -6.15 -1.87 -12.12
N PHE A 53 -5.91 -2.86 -12.98
CA PHE A 53 -4.74 -2.90 -13.84
C PHE A 53 -4.67 -1.66 -14.77
N TYR A 54 -5.81 -1.06 -15.11
CA TYR A 54 -5.93 0.16 -15.92
C TYR A 54 -6.24 1.41 -15.09
N ASP A 55 -5.98 1.37 -13.77
CA ASP A 55 -6.29 2.51 -12.92
C ASP A 55 -5.54 3.77 -13.38
N ARG A 56 -6.23 4.93 -13.36
CA ARG A 56 -5.64 6.24 -13.68
C ARG A 56 -4.36 6.55 -12.91
N HIS A 57 -4.18 5.96 -11.72
CA HIS A 57 -2.98 6.16 -10.91
C HIS A 57 -2.01 4.98 -10.99
N ALA A 58 -0.80 5.25 -11.48
CA ALA A 58 0.27 4.25 -11.65
C ALA A 58 0.59 3.45 -10.37
N ARG A 59 0.47 4.07 -9.19
CA ARG A 59 0.68 3.38 -7.92
C ARG A 59 -0.34 2.26 -7.66
N VAL A 60 -1.58 2.42 -8.10
CA VAL A 60 -2.60 1.37 -7.98
C VAL A 60 -2.31 0.23 -8.97
N ARG A 61 -1.94 0.57 -10.21
CA ARG A 61 -1.54 -0.41 -11.23
C ARG A 61 -0.36 -1.26 -10.78
N LYS A 62 0.67 -0.63 -10.18
CA LYS A 62 1.85 -1.32 -9.66
C LYS A 62 1.50 -2.40 -8.63
N VAL A 63 0.55 -2.14 -7.73
CA VAL A 63 0.12 -3.12 -6.71
C VAL A 63 -0.57 -4.32 -7.36
N CYS A 64 -1.34 -4.11 -8.43
CA CYS A 64 -1.99 -5.19 -9.18
C CYS A 64 -0.93 -6.14 -9.78
N VAL A 65 0.05 -5.58 -10.48
CA VAL A 65 1.17 -6.36 -11.07
C VAL A 65 1.96 -7.08 -9.98
N GLN A 66 2.32 -6.39 -8.89
CA GLN A 66 3.08 -6.99 -7.78
C GLN A 66 2.33 -8.16 -7.09
N SER A 67 1.01 -8.10 -7.01
CA SER A 67 0.22 -9.17 -6.40
C SER A 67 0.07 -10.38 -7.32
N SER A 68 0.20 -10.19 -8.64
CA SER A 68 -0.14 -11.20 -9.66
C SER A 68 0.64 -12.50 -9.51
N GLY A 69 1.93 -12.41 -9.20
CA GLY A 69 2.76 -13.60 -9.00
C GLY A 69 2.27 -14.48 -7.85
N GLY A 70 1.89 -13.88 -6.71
CA GLY A 70 1.34 -14.62 -5.58
C GLY A 70 -0.03 -15.23 -5.88
N ILE A 71 -0.84 -14.55 -6.69
CA ILE A 71 -2.16 -15.05 -7.11
C ILE A 71 -1.99 -16.28 -8.01
N VAL A 72 -1.09 -16.25 -8.99
CA VAL A 72 -0.82 -17.40 -9.88
C VAL A 72 -0.17 -18.55 -9.11
N ALA A 73 0.74 -18.27 -8.18
CA ALA A 73 1.37 -19.30 -7.37
C ALA A 73 0.35 -20.07 -6.52
N GLN A 74 -0.64 -19.35 -5.95
CA GLN A 74 -1.69 -19.95 -5.15
C GLN A 74 -2.82 -20.58 -5.99
N TRP A 75 -3.17 -19.95 -7.11
CA TRP A 75 -4.28 -20.33 -8.00
C TRP A 75 -3.86 -20.31 -9.47
N PRO A 76 -3.13 -21.34 -9.95
CA PRO A 76 -2.59 -21.37 -11.32
C PRO A 76 -3.63 -21.20 -12.43
N GLN A 77 -4.88 -21.60 -12.19
CA GLN A 77 -5.98 -21.45 -13.15
C GLN A 77 -6.36 -19.99 -13.46
N LEU A 78 -5.89 -19.02 -12.68
CA LEU A 78 -6.13 -17.59 -12.90
C LEU A 78 -5.07 -16.95 -13.82
N PHE A 79 -4.09 -17.73 -14.30
CA PHE A 79 -2.98 -17.23 -15.11
C PHE A 79 -3.45 -16.53 -16.38
N ASP A 80 -4.28 -17.18 -17.19
CA ASP A 80 -4.70 -16.62 -18.49
C ASP A 80 -5.41 -15.27 -18.33
N ASP A 81 -6.25 -15.16 -17.30
CA ASP A 81 -7.01 -13.93 -16.98
C ASP A 81 -6.06 -12.79 -16.57
N LEU A 82 -5.09 -13.08 -15.70
CA LEU A 82 -4.08 -12.10 -15.28
C LEU A 82 -3.14 -11.68 -16.41
N MET A 83 -2.69 -12.64 -17.22
CA MET A 83 -1.71 -12.37 -18.28
C MET A 83 -2.32 -11.57 -19.43
N ALA A 84 -3.61 -11.75 -19.74
CA ALA A 84 -4.32 -10.90 -20.69
C ALA A 84 -4.23 -9.42 -20.28
N HIS A 85 -4.48 -9.12 -19.00
CA HIS A 85 -4.39 -7.76 -18.48
C HIS A 85 -2.97 -7.22 -18.39
N ILE A 86 -2.00 -8.03 -17.96
CA ILE A 86 -0.59 -7.63 -17.88
C ILE A 86 -0.02 -7.33 -19.26
N ALA A 87 -0.32 -8.16 -20.26
CA ALA A 87 0.15 -7.97 -21.64
C ALA A 87 -0.36 -6.66 -22.25
N GLU A 88 -1.64 -6.33 -22.03
CA GLU A 88 -2.23 -5.08 -22.51
C GLU A 88 -1.56 -3.85 -21.90
N ILE A 89 -1.21 -3.89 -20.61
CA ILE A 89 -0.49 -2.79 -19.96
C ILE A 89 0.95 -2.66 -20.45
N GLN A 90 1.63 -3.77 -20.72
CA GLN A 90 3.02 -3.78 -21.16
C GLN A 90 3.19 -3.21 -22.56
N GLY A 91 2.17 -3.31 -23.42
CA GLY A 91 2.15 -2.65 -24.73
C GLY A 91 2.24 -1.12 -24.68
N ASP A 92 1.92 -0.51 -23.53
CA ASP A 92 1.71 0.94 -23.41
C ASP A 92 2.74 1.66 -22.50
N THR A 93 3.64 0.97 -21.77
CA THR A 93 4.68 1.67 -20.97
C THR A 93 5.91 0.82 -20.65
N SER A 94 7.08 1.32 -21.04
CA SER A 94 8.43 0.77 -20.75
C SER A 94 8.84 0.69 -19.27
N SER A 95 7.95 0.99 -18.31
CA SER A 95 8.27 1.08 -16.87
C SER A 95 7.71 -0.05 -16.01
N ILE A 96 7.10 -1.09 -16.59
CA ILE A 96 6.51 -2.23 -15.85
C ILE A 96 7.26 -3.55 -16.11
N ILE A 97 8.14 -3.56 -17.12
CA ILE A 97 8.73 -4.78 -17.66
C ILE A 97 10.10 -5.05 -17.00
N ARG A 98 10.05 -5.80 -15.91
CA ARG A 98 10.85 -7.03 -15.79
C ARG A 98 10.05 -7.99 -14.91
N PHE A 99 9.15 -8.71 -15.56
CA PHE A 99 8.46 -9.83 -14.93
C PHE A 99 9.38 -11.05 -15.11
N GLU A 100 10.36 -11.18 -14.23
CA GLU A 100 11.16 -12.39 -14.09
C GLU A 100 10.51 -13.24 -12.98
N PRO A 101 10.21 -14.53 -13.22
CA PRO A 101 9.74 -15.45 -12.17
C PRO A 101 10.72 -15.61 -11.01
N SER A 102 11.93 -15.04 -11.09
CA SER A 102 12.92 -15.03 -10.02
C SER A 102 12.79 -13.82 -9.07
N ASP A 103 11.93 -12.84 -9.38
CA ASP A 103 11.69 -11.65 -8.54
C ASP A 103 10.66 -11.88 -7.40
N PHE A 104 10.32 -13.13 -7.09
CA PHE A 104 9.53 -13.50 -5.89
C PHE A 104 10.26 -13.25 -4.56
N SER A 105 11.42 -12.59 -4.57
CA SER A 105 12.03 -12.12 -3.34
C SER A 105 11.08 -11.11 -2.69
N LEU A 106 10.46 -11.51 -1.58
CA LEU A 106 9.78 -10.63 -0.63
C LEU A 106 10.78 -9.72 0.10
N VAL A 107 11.80 -9.25 -0.61
CA VAL A 107 12.75 -8.26 -0.12
C VAL A 107 12.45 -6.98 -0.89
N ASP A 108 11.86 -6.05 -0.14
CA ASP A 108 11.70 -4.66 -0.52
C ASP A 108 13.09 -4.05 -0.78
N ASN A 109 13.59 -4.25 -2.01
CA ASN A 109 14.80 -3.61 -2.49
C ASN A 109 14.42 -2.31 -3.19
N ASN A 110 14.05 -1.34 -2.36
CA ASN A 110 14.23 0.09 -2.54
C ASN A 110 13.95 0.66 -3.94
N GLY A 111 12.66 0.84 -4.23
CA GLY A 111 12.18 2.04 -4.90
C GLY A 111 11.95 3.18 -3.89
N CYS A 112 13.03 3.55 -3.20
CA CYS A 112 13.27 4.74 -2.36
C CYS A 112 12.08 5.35 -1.60
N GLY A 113 12.02 5.08 -0.28
CA GLY A 113 11.28 5.91 0.67
C GLY A 113 10.76 5.13 1.86
N ARG A 114 11.65 4.72 2.77
CA ARG A 114 11.27 4.50 4.17
C ARG A 114 10.46 5.71 4.63
N THR A 115 9.18 5.52 4.91
CA THR A 115 8.65 6.02 6.16
C THR A 115 7.97 4.83 6.81
N SER A 116 8.53 4.49 7.95
CA SER A 116 8.24 3.34 8.80
C SER A 116 6.77 2.98 8.84
N PHE A 117 6.52 1.68 9.10
CA PHE A 117 5.34 1.14 9.75
C PHE A 117 5.07 1.91 11.08
N LEU A 118 4.71 3.18 10.96
CA LEU A 118 4.27 4.04 12.02
C LEU A 118 2.86 4.42 11.61
N ASP A 119 1.91 3.98 12.41
CA ASP A 119 0.58 4.51 12.33
C ASP A 119 0.65 5.96 12.81
N ASP A 120 0.38 6.90 11.88
CA ASP A 120 0.35 8.33 12.16
C ASP A 120 -0.60 8.63 13.33
N GLY A 121 -1.65 7.84 13.55
CA GLY A 121 -2.57 7.97 14.69
C GLY A 121 -1.93 7.64 16.04
N VAL A 122 -1.01 6.66 16.07
CA VAL A 122 -0.26 6.30 17.29
C VAL A 122 0.76 7.37 17.63
N LEU A 123 1.49 7.88 16.63
CA LEU A 123 2.43 9.00 16.83
C LEU A 123 1.67 10.25 17.28
N LEU A 124 0.51 10.53 16.68
CA LEU A 124 -0.32 11.69 17.03
C LEU A 124 -0.77 11.65 18.48
N SER A 125 -1.25 10.49 18.94
CA SER A 125 -1.71 10.28 20.32
C SER A 125 -0.58 10.51 21.32
N LEU A 126 0.63 10.03 21.02
CA LEU A 126 1.81 10.21 21.88
C LEU A 126 2.30 11.66 21.96
N VAL A 127 2.15 12.42 20.87
CA VAL A 127 2.46 13.86 20.82
C VAL A 127 1.42 14.68 21.57
N GLU A 128 0.16 14.26 21.55
CA GLU A 128 -0.94 14.94 22.25
C GLU A 128 -0.95 14.65 23.76
N GLU A 129 -0.62 13.43 24.16
CA GLU A 129 -0.50 13.02 25.56
C GLU A 129 0.59 13.79 26.32
N ASN A 130 1.65 14.24 25.63
CA ASN A 130 2.70 15.05 26.24
C ASN A 130 3.36 16.00 25.24
N ARG A 131 2.84 17.23 25.19
CA ARG A 131 3.25 18.30 24.26
C ARG A 131 4.71 18.75 24.35
N ARG A 132 5.48 18.25 25.32
CA ARG A 132 6.88 18.62 25.60
C ARG A 132 7.89 17.50 25.27
N LYS A 133 7.46 16.34 24.78
CA LYS A 133 8.38 15.26 24.38
C LYS A 133 9.19 15.67 23.16
N THR A 134 10.49 15.47 23.24
CA THR A 134 11.44 15.75 22.15
C THR A 134 11.45 14.61 21.12
N VAL A 135 11.87 14.91 19.88
CA VAL A 135 12.04 13.92 18.81
C VAL A 135 12.94 12.76 19.25
N ARG A 136 13.90 13.02 20.14
CA ARG A 136 14.80 12.01 20.70
C ARG A 136 14.10 11.03 21.63
N GLU A 137 13.26 11.51 22.54
CA GLU A 137 12.52 10.65 23.47
C GLU A 137 11.47 9.79 22.75
N LEU A 138 10.84 10.34 21.71
CA LEU A 138 9.93 9.58 20.85
C LEU A 138 10.68 8.50 20.06
N ALA A 139 11.89 8.79 19.59
CA ALA A 139 12.73 7.84 18.86
C ALA A 139 13.15 6.66 19.74
N GLU A 140 13.53 6.94 20.99
CA GLU A 140 13.92 5.92 21.97
C GLU A 140 12.71 5.06 22.37
N LYS A 141 11.55 5.67 22.64
CA LYS A 141 10.33 4.94 23.05
C LYS A 141 9.76 4.04 21.95
N LEU A 142 9.80 4.49 20.70
CA LEU A 142 9.26 3.76 19.55
C LEU A 142 10.31 2.92 18.82
N THR A 143 11.58 2.99 19.25
CA THR A 143 12.72 2.31 18.61
C THR A 143 12.84 2.61 17.12
N ILE A 144 12.54 3.86 16.75
CA ILE A 144 12.55 4.35 15.36
C ILE A 144 13.56 5.49 15.21
N SER A 145 14.03 5.71 13.98
CA SER A 145 14.98 6.79 13.73
C SER A 145 14.35 8.17 13.95
N LYS A 146 15.14 9.10 14.49
CA LYS A 146 14.75 10.51 14.68
C LYS A 146 14.29 11.18 13.38
N LEU A 147 14.84 10.74 12.25
CA LEU A 147 14.47 11.22 10.92
C LEU A 147 13.05 10.80 10.55
N ALA A 148 12.67 9.54 10.82
CA ALA A 148 11.32 9.05 10.55
C ALA A 148 10.26 9.81 11.36
N ILE A 149 10.54 10.14 12.61
CA ILE A 149 9.62 10.95 13.44
C ILE A 149 9.49 12.36 12.87
N THR A 150 10.60 12.97 12.46
CA THR A 150 10.59 14.32 11.87
C THR A 150 9.78 14.35 10.58
N ASP A 151 9.96 13.37 9.70
CA ASP A 151 9.23 13.27 8.44
C ASP A 151 7.73 13.05 8.66
N HIS A 152 7.35 12.20 9.61
CA HIS A 152 5.94 11.98 9.97
C HIS A 152 5.29 13.22 10.62
N LEU A 153 6.04 13.97 11.45
CA LEU A 153 5.59 15.26 11.98
C LEU A 153 5.43 16.33 10.88
N ASN A 154 6.25 16.25 9.83
CA ASN A 154 6.17 17.13 8.67
C ASN A 154 4.93 16.81 7.81
N VAL A 155 4.69 15.53 7.55
CA VAL A 155 3.53 15.04 6.77
C VAL A 155 2.21 15.32 7.49
N SER A 156 2.17 15.22 8.83
CA SER A 156 0.97 15.49 9.65
C SER A 156 0.67 16.99 9.87
N GLY A 157 1.44 17.91 9.27
CA GLY A 157 1.15 19.35 9.30
C GLY A 157 1.37 20.04 10.64
N LYS A 158 1.94 19.37 11.65
CA LYS A 158 2.17 19.94 13.01
C LYS A 158 3.42 20.85 13.11
N VAL A 159 4.10 21.15 12.02
CA VAL A 159 5.41 21.84 12.01
C VAL A 159 5.35 23.32 12.41
N LYS A 160 4.19 23.98 12.44
CA LYS A 160 4.17 25.43 12.68
C LYS A 160 4.21 25.88 14.14
N LYS A 161 4.23 25.00 15.15
CA LYS A 161 4.26 25.47 16.56
C LYS A 161 5.21 24.79 17.54
N THR A 162 5.87 23.69 17.21
CA THR A 162 6.71 22.96 18.19
C THR A 162 8.19 22.83 17.84
N LEU A 163 8.61 23.04 16.58
CA LEU A 163 10.02 22.89 16.18
C LEU A 163 10.83 24.19 16.10
N LYS A 164 10.23 25.35 16.42
CA LYS A 164 10.95 26.64 16.42
C LYS A 164 11.86 26.87 17.63
N LEU A 165 11.94 25.95 18.58
CA LEU A 165 12.67 26.15 19.85
C LEU A 165 13.84 25.20 20.10
N GLY A 166 14.23 24.37 19.12
CA GLY A 166 15.35 23.43 19.30
C GLY A 166 16.45 23.47 18.22
N LEU A 167 16.29 24.25 17.16
CA LEU A 167 17.30 24.41 16.09
C LEU A 167 18.14 25.69 16.22
N LEU A 168 17.94 26.44 17.31
CA LEU A 168 18.85 27.46 17.80
C LEU A 168 19.26 27.01 19.19
N MET A 169 20.31 26.20 19.28
CA MET A 169 21.36 26.26 20.31
C MET A 169 22.17 24.96 20.30
N HIS A 170 23.44 25.15 19.93
CA HIS A 170 24.59 24.22 19.91
C HIS A 170 24.78 23.36 18.67
#